data_AF-C7YLI3-F1
#
_entry.id   AF-C7YLI3-F1
#
_cell.length_a   1.000
_cell.length_b   1.000
_cell.length_c   1.000
_cell.angle_alpha   90.00
_cell.angle_beta   90.00
_cell.angle_gamma   90.00
#
_symmetry.space_group_name_H-M   'P 1'
#
loop_
_entity.id
_entity.type
_entity.pdbx_description
1 polymer ?
#
loop_
_entity_poly.entity_id
_entity_poly.type
_entity_poly.pdbx_seq_one_letter_code
_entity_poly.pdbx_strand_id
1 'polypeptide(L)'
;MTRKITLDVLSAGVTDALAETATLREQCKSQQQEIEGLNDYKLESEIEINCRISDESLIAAKQDMEILEAKQESFQQRIKNLEEEVLSYRKQIEKLVVVLRNKTRKALVASIAIKAAYKIVPSLKDQATIQRLQSLSEKATSPRWVEKDVDSMLKEAGVVVANETNNSLRTPALTPSRETTDDGERRRLKRKRHE
;
A
#
# COMPACT_ATOMS: atom_id res chain seq x y z
N MET A 1 30.08 -101.31 -11.29
CA MET A 1 28.76 -101.39 -11.95
C MET A 1 28.45 -100.05 -12.60
N THR A 2 28.80 -99.88 -13.87
CA THR A 2 28.54 -98.66 -14.66
C THR A 2 27.14 -98.78 -15.29
N ARG A 3 26.19 -97.94 -14.87
CA ARG A 3 24.87 -97.87 -15.49
C ARG A 3 25.02 -97.29 -16.90
N LYS A 4 24.81 -98.11 -17.94
CA LYS A 4 24.65 -97.66 -19.32
C LYS A 4 23.30 -96.98 -19.43
N ILE A 5 23.29 -95.64 -19.42
CA ILE A 5 22.14 -94.87 -19.85
C ILE A 5 22.02 -95.07 -21.37
N THR A 6 20.84 -95.46 -21.84
CA THR A 6 20.58 -95.67 -23.26
C THR A 6 20.53 -94.32 -23.99
N LEU A 7 21.11 -94.28 -25.20
CA LEU A 7 21.23 -93.08 -26.03
C LEU A 7 19.86 -92.41 -26.28
N ASP A 8 18.78 -93.21 -26.33
CA ASP A 8 17.41 -92.74 -26.50
C ASP A 8 16.89 -91.93 -25.30
N VAL A 9 17.29 -92.28 -24.08
CA VAL A 9 16.92 -91.54 -22.85
C VAL A 9 17.65 -90.19 -22.79
N LEU A 10 18.91 -90.16 -23.24
CA LEU A 10 19.65 -88.91 -23.38
C LEU A 10 19.08 -88.03 -24.50
N SER A 11 18.68 -88.63 -25.62
CA SER A 11 18.06 -87.92 -26.74
C SER A 11 16.72 -87.28 -26.35
N ALA A 12 15.85 -88.01 -25.65
CA ALA A 12 14.57 -87.50 -25.17
C ALA A 12 14.75 -86.37 -24.14
N GLY A 13 15.69 -86.53 -23.20
CA GLY A 13 16.00 -85.48 -22.23
C GLY A 13 16.57 -84.21 -22.87
N VAL A 14 17.35 -84.35 -23.95
CA VAL A 14 17.87 -83.19 -24.72
C VAL A 14 16.75 -82.51 -25.50
N THR A 15 15.81 -83.25 -26.08
CA THR A 15 14.66 -82.66 -26.79
C THR A 15 13.70 -81.95 -25.85
N ASP A 16 13.45 -82.50 -24.66
CA ASP A 16 12.59 -81.87 -23.66
C ASP A 16 13.22 -80.59 -23.10
N ALA A 17 14.54 -80.63 -22.81
CA ALA A 17 15.28 -79.44 -22.40
C ALA A 17 15.31 -78.35 -23.50
N LEU A 18 15.42 -78.74 -24.77
CA LEU A 18 15.32 -77.81 -25.90
C LEU A 18 13.93 -77.19 -26.03
N ALA A 19 12.87 -77.98 -25.86
CA ALA A 19 11.50 -77.48 -25.88
C ALA A 19 11.24 -76.51 -24.72
N GLU A 20 11.71 -76.84 -23.52
CA GLU A 20 11.60 -75.98 -22.33
C GLU A 20 12.40 -74.68 -22.48
N THR A 21 13.60 -74.74 -23.07
CA THR A 21 14.37 -73.50 -23.34
C THR A 21 13.72 -72.62 -24.41
N ALA A 22 13.01 -73.23 -25.38
CA ALA A 22 12.29 -72.49 -26.41
C ALA A 22 11.06 -71.77 -25.84
N THR A 23 10.28 -72.43 -25.00
CA THR A 23 9.12 -71.82 -24.33
C THR A 23 9.54 -70.72 -23.36
N LEU A 24 10.60 -70.94 -22.57
CA LEU A 24 11.16 -69.90 -21.69
C LEU A 24 11.65 -68.69 -22.47
N ARG A 25 12.31 -68.89 -23.62
CA ARG A 25 12.78 -67.77 -24.45
C ARG A 25 11.62 -66.94 -24.99
N GLU A 26 10.51 -67.57 -25.36
CA GLU A 26 9.32 -66.90 -25.86
C GLU A 26 8.60 -66.12 -24.74
N GLN A 27 8.52 -66.70 -23.53
CA GLN A 27 8.04 -66.01 -22.34
C GLN A 27 8.90 -64.80 -21.98
N CYS A 28 10.24 -64.92 -21.99
CA CYS A 28 11.13 -63.79 -21.75
C CYS A 28 10.94 -62.67 -22.78
N LYS A 29 10.73 -62.99 -24.06
CA LYS A 29 10.43 -61.97 -25.09
C LYS A 29 9.11 -61.26 -24.82
N SER A 30 8.06 -62.00 -24.47
CA SER A 30 6.75 -61.44 -24.13
C SER A 30 6.83 -60.52 -22.91
N GLN A 31 7.52 -60.95 -21.85
CA GLN A 31 7.72 -60.16 -20.64
C GLN A 31 8.56 -58.90 -20.90
N GLN A 32 9.60 -59.00 -21.73
CA GLN A 32 10.42 -57.86 -22.13
C GLN A 32 9.58 -56.78 -22.82
N GLN A 33 8.71 -57.18 -23.75
CA GLN A 33 7.82 -56.25 -24.46
C GLN A 33 6.79 -55.59 -23.54
N GLU A 34 6.25 -56.33 -22.57
CA GLU A 34 5.32 -55.80 -21.57
C GLU A 34 6.01 -54.77 -20.65
N ILE A 35 7.24 -55.04 -20.22
CA ILE A 35 8.04 -54.12 -19.39
C ILE A 35 8.36 -52.83 -20.15
N GLU A 36 8.76 -52.93 -21.41
CA GLU A 36 9.04 -51.77 -22.26
C GLU A 36 7.78 -50.91 -22.46
N GLY A 37 6.65 -51.54 -22.83
CA GLY A 37 5.38 -50.82 -23.02
C GLY A 37 4.83 -50.16 -21.76
N LEU A 38 4.97 -50.79 -20.59
CA LEU A 38 4.54 -50.23 -19.31
C LEU A 38 5.41 -49.04 -18.88
N ASN A 39 6.72 -49.09 -19.13
CA ASN A 39 7.63 -48.00 -18.82
C ASN A 39 7.38 -46.78 -19.71
N ASP A 40 7.19 -46.99 -21.02
CA ASP A 40 6.95 -45.91 -21.97
C ASP A 40 5.61 -45.22 -21.70
N TYR A 41 4.54 -45.99 -21.52
CA TYR A 41 3.21 -45.41 -21.21
C TYR A 41 3.19 -44.64 -19.89
N LYS A 42 3.85 -45.18 -18.85
CA LYS A 42 3.93 -44.51 -17.56
C LYS A 42 4.72 -43.20 -17.66
N LEU A 43 5.82 -43.21 -18.38
CA LEU A 43 6.65 -42.03 -18.59
C LEU A 43 5.91 -40.95 -19.41
N GLU A 44 5.24 -41.34 -20.49
CA GLU A 44 4.43 -40.44 -21.31
C GLU A 44 3.29 -39.81 -20.50
N SER A 45 2.58 -40.62 -19.71
CA SER A 45 1.49 -40.12 -18.86
C SER A 45 1.98 -39.15 -17.78
N GLU A 46 3.13 -39.43 -17.15
CA GLU A 46 3.71 -38.56 -16.13
C GLU A 46 4.19 -37.22 -16.73
N ILE A 47 4.82 -37.26 -17.91
CA ILE A 47 5.21 -36.06 -18.65
C ILE A 47 3.97 -35.24 -19.01
N GLU A 48 2.90 -35.87 -19.52
CA GLU A 48 1.67 -35.17 -19.90
C GLU A 48 1.02 -34.47 -18.70
N ILE A 49 0.93 -35.15 -17.56
CA ILE A 49 0.38 -34.58 -16.32
C ILE A 49 1.24 -33.40 -15.85
N ASN A 50 2.57 -33.55 -15.85
CA ASN A 50 3.48 -32.48 -15.42
C ASN A 50 3.42 -31.26 -16.34
N CYS A 51 3.29 -31.47 -17.65
CA CYS A 51 3.07 -30.40 -18.62
C CYS A 51 1.77 -29.65 -18.33
N ARG A 52 0.66 -30.36 -18.10
CA ARG A 52 -0.63 -29.74 -17.75
C ARG A 52 -0.56 -28.91 -16.47
N ILE A 53 0.05 -29.46 -15.41
CA ILE A 53 0.23 -28.74 -14.13
C ILE A 53 1.07 -27.48 -14.33
N SER A 54 2.13 -27.58 -15.14
CA SER A 54 3.02 -26.45 -15.44
C SER A 54 2.29 -25.37 -16.24
N ASP A 55 1.48 -25.75 -17.23
CA ASP A 55 0.67 -24.82 -18.03
C ASP A 55 -0.37 -24.10 -17.18
N GLU A 56 -1.09 -24.81 -16.31
CA GLU A 56 -2.04 -24.22 -15.37
C GLU A 56 -1.36 -23.23 -14.43
N SER A 57 -0.19 -23.60 -13.90
CA SER A 57 0.62 -22.73 -13.03
C SER A 57 1.11 -21.48 -13.78
N LEU A 58 1.52 -21.63 -15.04
CA LEU A 58 1.95 -20.51 -15.88
C LEU A 58 0.80 -19.55 -16.19
N ILE A 59 -0.42 -20.07 -16.41
CA ILE A 59 -1.62 -19.26 -16.62
C ILE A 59 -1.95 -18.48 -15.35
N ALA A 60 -1.95 -19.14 -14.19
CA ALA A 60 -2.20 -18.48 -12.90
C ALA A 60 -1.16 -17.36 -12.63
N ALA A 61 0.13 -17.63 -12.87
CA ALA A 61 1.18 -16.64 -12.70
C ALA A 61 1.02 -15.43 -13.64
N LYS A 62 0.54 -15.64 -14.87
CA LYS A 62 0.24 -14.56 -15.81
C LYS A 62 -0.91 -13.69 -15.33
N GLN A 63 -1.98 -14.29 -14.81
CA GLN A 63 -3.10 -13.57 -14.23
C GLN A 63 -2.68 -12.76 -13.00
N ASP A 64 -1.85 -13.32 -12.13
CA ASP A 64 -1.31 -12.61 -10.97
C ASP A 64 -0.43 -11.43 -11.38
N MET A 65 0.40 -11.60 -12.41
CA MET A 65 1.21 -10.49 -12.96
C MET A 65 0.33 -9.36 -13.49
N GLU A 66 -0.72 -9.67 -14.25
CA GLU A 66 -1.66 -8.67 -14.78
C GLU A 66 -2.36 -7.89 -13.65
N ILE A 67 -2.78 -8.59 -12.58
CA ILE A 67 -3.37 -7.96 -11.39
C ILE A 67 -2.36 -7.05 -10.68
N LEU A 68 -1.11 -7.48 -10.56
CA LEU A 68 -0.05 -6.71 -9.91
C LEU A 68 0.33 -5.48 -10.73
N GLU A 69 0.41 -5.59 -12.05
CA GLU A 69 0.65 -4.46 -12.97
C GLU A 69 -0.46 -3.42 -12.85
N ALA A 70 -1.73 -3.84 -12.88
CA ALA A 70 -2.87 -2.92 -12.71
C ALA A 70 -2.84 -2.21 -11.34
N LYS A 71 -2.47 -2.93 -10.26
CA LYS A 71 -2.31 -2.32 -8.93
C LYS A 71 -1.15 -1.33 -8.90
N GLN A 72 -0.03 -1.65 -9.54
CA GLN A 72 1.14 -0.78 -9.63
C GLN A 72 0.79 0.53 -10.34
N GLU A 73 0.10 0.47 -11.48
CA GLU A 73 -0.36 1.66 -12.21
C GLU A 73 -1.31 2.52 -11.37
N SER A 74 -2.25 1.89 -10.66
CA SER A 74 -3.16 2.57 -9.74
C SER A 74 -2.40 3.30 -8.62
N PHE A 75 -1.41 2.65 -8.00
CA PHE A 75 -0.59 3.27 -6.97
C PHE A 75 0.27 4.40 -7.52
N GLN A 76 0.86 4.24 -8.71
CA GLN A 76 1.63 5.30 -9.36
C GLN A 76 0.77 6.54 -9.62
N GLN A 77 -0.45 6.35 -10.13
CA GLN A 77 -1.37 7.47 -10.34
C GLN A 77 -1.76 8.15 -9.03
N ARG A 78 -1.99 7.38 -7.95
CA ARG A 78 -2.29 7.93 -6.63
C ARG A 78 -1.12 8.73 -6.05
N ILE A 79 0.11 8.24 -6.20
CA ILE A 79 1.31 8.95 -5.76
C ILE A 79 1.42 10.28 -6.50
N LYS A 80 1.27 10.28 -7.83
CA LYS A 80 1.32 11.51 -8.64
C LYS A 80 0.29 12.54 -8.20
N ASN A 81 -0.95 12.13 -7.94
CA ASN A 81 -2.00 13.03 -7.45
C ASN A 81 -1.62 13.63 -6.08
N LEU A 82 -1.09 12.81 -5.16
CA LEU A 82 -0.64 13.27 -3.84
C LEU A 82 0.54 14.24 -3.94
N GLU A 83 1.49 14.01 -4.85
CA GLU A 83 2.61 14.92 -5.10
C GLU A 83 2.12 16.29 -5.59
N GLU A 84 1.13 16.33 -6.49
CA GLU A 84 0.50 17.56 -6.97
C GLU A 84 -0.22 18.32 -5.84
N GLU A 85 -0.96 17.61 -4.98
CA GLU A 85 -1.61 18.20 -3.80
C GLU A 85 -0.60 18.79 -2.81
N VAL A 86 0.46 18.05 -2.46
CA VAL A 86 1.52 18.51 -1.55
C VAL A 86 2.24 19.74 -2.11
N LEU A 87 2.52 19.77 -3.42
CA LEU A 87 3.10 20.94 -4.09
C LEU A 87 2.17 22.15 -4.03
N SER A 88 0.86 21.95 -4.20
CA SER A 88 -0.15 23.01 -4.08
C SER A 88 -0.19 23.58 -2.65
N TYR A 89 -0.25 22.72 -1.63
CA TYR A 89 -0.23 23.14 -0.23
C TYR A 89 1.06 23.88 0.13
N ARG A 90 2.21 23.41 -0.34
CA ARG A 90 3.49 24.08 -0.13
C ARG A 90 3.48 25.51 -0.69
N LYS A 91 2.99 25.70 -1.92
CA LYS A 91 2.86 27.04 -2.53
C LYS A 91 1.93 27.95 -1.72
N GLN A 92 0.83 27.41 -1.19
CA GLN A 92 -0.10 28.17 -0.33
C GLN A 92 0.56 28.58 0.99
N ILE A 93 1.29 27.67 1.65
CA ILE A 93 2.03 27.96 2.88
C ILE A 93 3.10 29.04 2.64
N GLU A 94 3.86 28.94 1.54
CA GLU A 94 4.87 29.94 1.18
C GLU A 94 4.24 31.34 1.03
N LYS A 95 3.09 31.44 0.36
CA LYS A 95 2.34 32.72 0.27
C LYS A 95 1.88 33.21 1.65
N LEU A 96 1.33 32.32 2.48
CA LEU A 96 0.86 32.66 3.82
C LEU A 96 2.00 33.20 4.70
N VAL A 97 3.18 32.58 4.64
CA VAL A 97 4.38 33.03 5.35
C VAL A 97 4.77 34.45 4.92
N VAL A 98 4.72 34.76 3.62
CA VAL A 98 5.01 36.11 3.11
C VAL A 98 3.99 37.12 3.62
N VAL A 99 2.70 36.80 3.58
CA VAL A 99 1.62 37.66 4.08
C VAL A 99 1.78 37.93 5.57
N LEU A 100 2.02 36.88 6.37
CA LEU A 100 2.32 36.96 7.81
C LEU A 100 3.49 37.90 8.08
N ARG A 101 4.63 37.66 7.43
CA ARG A 101 5.83 38.47 7.60
C ARG A 101 5.59 39.93 7.27
N ASN A 102 4.83 40.21 6.21
CA ASN A 102 4.50 41.57 5.81
C ASN A 102 3.57 42.27 6.81
N LYS A 103 2.53 41.59 7.31
CA LYS A 103 1.65 42.14 8.36
C LYS A 103 2.41 42.41 9.66
N THR A 104 3.24 41.47 10.13
CA THR A 104 4.09 41.66 11.32
C THR A 104 5.03 42.85 11.17
N ARG A 105 5.67 43.00 9.99
CA ARG A 105 6.56 44.13 9.72
C ARG A 105 5.81 45.47 9.74
N LYS A 106 4.63 45.55 9.13
CA LYS A 106 3.79 46.77 9.15
C LYS A 106 3.38 47.14 10.58
N ALA A 107 2.95 46.16 11.38
CA ALA A 107 2.58 46.38 12.77
C ALA A 107 3.77 46.89 13.61
N LEU A 108 4.96 46.32 13.42
CA LEU A 108 6.19 46.76 14.09
C LEU A 108 6.55 48.20 13.73
N VAL A 109 6.55 48.55 12.44
CA VAL A 109 6.85 49.90 11.96
C VAL A 109 5.86 50.91 12.53
N ALA A 110 4.56 50.60 12.53
CA ALA A 110 3.54 51.46 13.12
C ALA A 110 3.76 51.67 14.64
N SER A 111 4.11 50.62 15.39
CA SER A 111 4.42 50.72 16.81
C SER A 111 5.63 51.61 17.09
N ILE A 112 6.71 51.47 16.31
CA ILE A 112 7.90 52.33 16.42
C ILE A 112 7.54 53.77 16.08
N ALA A 113 6.76 54.02 15.03
CA ALA A 113 6.33 55.35 14.62
C ALA A 113 5.48 56.04 15.70
N ILE A 114 4.54 55.32 16.34
CA ILE A 114 3.72 55.83 17.45
C ILE A 114 4.60 56.20 18.65
N LYS A 115 5.55 55.33 19.02
CA LYS A 115 6.51 55.61 20.11
C LYS A 115 7.42 56.79 19.81
N ALA A 116 7.85 56.94 18.56
CA ALA A 116 8.64 58.08 18.12
C ALA A 116 7.82 59.38 18.15
N ALA A 117 6.58 59.35 17.65
CA ALA A 117 5.67 60.49 17.69
C ALA A 117 5.41 60.96 19.13
N TYR A 118 5.22 60.03 20.07
CA TYR A 118 5.06 60.38 21.49
C TYR A 118 6.24 61.18 22.05
N LYS A 119 7.47 60.86 21.64
CA LYS A 119 8.70 61.52 22.12
C LYS A 119 8.92 62.91 21.50
N ILE A 120 8.41 63.14 20.29
CA ILE A 120 8.69 64.37 19.51
C ILE A 120 7.62 65.43 19.76
N VAL A 121 6.40 65.04 20.11
CA VAL A 121 5.28 65.97 20.21
C VAL A 121 5.34 66.77 21.53
N PRO A 122 5.39 68.11 21.47
CA PRO A 122 5.58 68.97 22.65
C PRO A 122 4.29 69.24 23.43
N SER A 123 3.12 68.97 22.86
CA SER A 123 1.82 69.27 23.49
C SER A 123 1.32 68.08 24.33
N LEU A 124 0.90 68.36 25.57
CA LEU A 124 0.31 67.37 26.48
C LEU A 124 -0.98 66.74 25.92
N LYS A 125 -1.76 67.51 25.16
CA LYS A 125 -3.02 67.05 24.55
C LYS A 125 -2.75 66.03 23.44
N ASP A 126 -1.72 66.28 22.63
CA ASP A 126 -1.34 65.37 21.56
C ASP A 126 -0.62 64.13 22.11
N GLN A 127 0.19 64.27 23.17
CA GLN A 127 0.75 63.14 23.91
C GLN A 127 -0.35 62.21 24.48
N ALA A 128 -1.39 62.78 25.10
CA ALA A 128 -2.53 62.01 25.60
C ALA A 128 -3.27 61.27 24.47
N THR A 129 -3.37 61.88 23.29
CA THR A 129 -3.98 61.27 22.10
C THR A 129 -3.14 60.11 21.57
N ILE A 130 -1.82 60.28 21.49
CA ILE A 130 -0.89 59.22 21.07
C ILE A 130 -0.88 58.06 22.07
N GLN A 131 -0.88 58.35 23.37
CA GLN A 131 -0.95 57.33 24.42
C GLN A 131 -2.26 56.54 24.36
N ARG A 132 -3.39 57.23 24.08
CA ARG A 132 -4.68 56.58 23.85
C ARG A 132 -4.65 55.66 22.62
N LEU A 133 -4.07 56.12 21.51
CA LEU A 133 -3.89 55.30 20.31
C LEU A 133 -3.01 54.07 20.57
N GLN A 134 -1.92 54.22 21.32
CA GLN A 134 -1.06 53.09 21.70
C GLN A 134 -1.85 52.06 22.54
N SER A 135 -2.59 52.53 23.54
CA SER A 135 -3.41 51.66 24.39
C SER A 135 -4.55 50.95 23.63
N LEU A 136 -5.11 51.61 22.60
CA LEU A 136 -6.09 51.00 21.70
C LEU A 136 -5.44 49.96 20.80
N SER A 137 -4.21 50.19 20.32
CA SER A 137 -3.48 49.20 19.53
C SER A 137 -3.16 47.94 20.35
N GLU A 138 -2.82 48.10 21.64
CA GLU A 138 -2.54 46.98 22.56
C GLU A 138 -3.82 46.25 22.99
N LYS A 139 -4.98 46.93 23.01
CA LYS A 139 -6.31 46.36 23.31
C LYS A 139 -7.03 45.78 22.08
N ALA A 140 -6.60 46.13 20.87
CA ALA A 140 -7.18 45.64 19.61
C ALA A 140 -6.91 44.15 19.36
N THR A 141 -6.10 43.50 20.20
CA THR A 141 -5.88 42.04 20.30
C THR A 141 -7.12 41.27 20.80
N SER A 142 -8.32 41.76 20.52
CA SER A 142 -9.58 41.06 20.80
C SER A 142 -9.71 39.86 19.85
N PRO A 143 -10.15 38.67 20.34
CA PRO A 143 -10.24 37.46 19.53
C PRO A 143 -10.97 37.63 18.19
N ARG A 144 -12.07 38.41 18.18
CA ARG A 144 -12.86 38.68 16.96
C ARG A 144 -12.10 39.45 15.87
N TRP A 145 -11.18 40.33 16.25
CA TRP A 145 -10.36 41.09 15.30
C TRP A 145 -9.23 40.23 14.75
N VAL A 146 -8.65 39.40 15.61
CA VAL A 146 -7.64 38.41 15.22
C VAL A 146 -8.23 37.42 14.22
N GLU A 147 -9.44 36.90 14.44
CA GLU A 147 -10.15 36.02 13.50
C GLU A 147 -10.34 36.69 12.13
N LYS A 148 -10.83 37.94 12.10
CA LYS A 148 -11.01 38.68 10.85
C LYS A 148 -9.70 38.92 10.11
N ASP A 149 -8.61 39.20 10.84
CA ASP A 149 -7.30 39.38 10.25
C ASP A 149 -6.73 38.07 9.70
N VAL A 150 -6.92 36.95 10.40
CA VAL A 150 -6.54 35.61 9.95
C VAL A 150 -7.32 35.24 8.68
N ASP A 151 -8.64 35.47 8.64
CA ASP A 151 -9.46 35.24 7.45
C ASP A 151 -9.00 36.08 6.25
N SER A 152 -8.65 37.36 6.50
CA SER A 152 -8.06 38.24 5.48
C SER A 152 -6.75 37.68 4.97
N MET A 153 -5.89 37.14 5.84
CA MET A 153 -4.59 36.57 5.46
C MET A 153 -4.73 35.28 4.66
N LEU A 154 -5.68 34.42 5.04
CA LEU A 154 -5.99 33.19 4.33
C LEU A 154 -6.51 33.52 2.92
N LYS A 155 -7.40 34.51 2.79
CA LYS A 155 -7.86 35.02 1.48
C LYS A 155 -6.72 35.63 0.65
N GLU A 156 -5.89 36.49 1.24
CA GLU A 156 -4.73 37.11 0.56
C GLU A 156 -3.71 36.07 0.08
N ALA A 157 -3.50 35.00 0.85
CA ALA A 157 -2.63 33.89 0.48
C ALA A 157 -3.27 32.94 -0.55
N GLY A 158 -4.55 33.12 -0.88
CA GLY A 158 -5.33 32.22 -1.74
C GLY A 158 -5.54 30.84 -1.11
N VAL A 159 -5.51 30.74 0.22
CA VAL A 159 -5.85 29.54 0.96
C VAL A 159 -7.37 29.40 0.94
N VAL A 160 -7.86 28.36 0.28
CA VAL A 160 -9.29 28.03 0.30
C VAL A 160 -9.62 27.51 1.69
N VAL A 161 -10.17 28.39 2.53
CA VAL A 161 -10.84 27.96 3.76
C VAL A 161 -12.11 27.25 3.31
N ALA A 162 -12.06 25.93 3.23
CA ALA A 162 -13.27 25.14 3.06
C ALA A 162 -14.15 25.46 4.27
N ASN A 163 -15.18 26.28 4.04
CA ASN A 163 -16.24 26.46 5.02
C ASN A 163 -16.69 25.06 5.46
N GLU A 164 -16.63 24.78 6.76
CA GLU A 164 -17.09 23.52 7.36
C GLU A 164 -18.56 23.18 7.03
N THR A 165 -19.28 24.10 6.37
CA THR A 165 -20.66 23.95 5.93
C THR A 165 -20.85 23.44 4.50
N ASN A 166 -19.81 23.28 3.68
CA ASN A 166 -19.95 22.74 2.33
C ASN A 166 -19.49 21.28 2.23
N ASN A 167 -20.48 20.38 2.29
CA ASN A 167 -20.46 18.94 2.04
C ASN A 167 -19.98 18.51 0.63
N SER A 168 -19.06 19.23 0.00
CA SER A 168 -18.53 18.86 -1.32
C SER A 168 -17.10 18.36 -1.16
N LEU A 169 -16.96 17.04 -1.34
CA LEU A 169 -15.71 16.27 -1.39
C LEU A 169 -15.06 16.00 -0.01
N ARG A 170 -15.54 14.94 0.65
CA ARG A 170 -14.77 14.19 1.66
C ARG A 170 -13.45 13.70 1.02
N THR A 171 -12.40 14.51 1.06
CA THR A 171 -11.02 14.02 0.97
C THR A 171 -10.70 13.25 2.24
N PRO A 172 -10.32 11.96 2.17
CA PRO A 172 -10.11 11.12 3.35
C PRO A 172 -8.85 11.49 4.17
N ALA A 173 -8.13 12.56 3.82
CA ALA A 173 -6.82 12.89 4.37
C ALA A 173 -6.82 13.83 5.59
N LEU A 174 -7.98 14.41 5.98
CA LEU A 174 -8.00 15.48 7.00
C LEU A 174 -8.95 15.26 8.21
N THR A 175 -9.55 14.08 8.35
CA THR A 175 -10.11 13.70 9.66
C THR A 175 -9.00 13.04 10.48
N PRO A 176 -8.70 13.49 11.72
CA PRO A 176 -8.17 12.56 12.70
C PRO A 176 -9.20 11.41 12.75
N SER A 177 -8.77 10.18 12.51
CA SER A 177 -9.61 9.00 12.75
C SER A 177 -10.12 9.07 14.17
N ARG A 178 -11.33 9.61 14.34
CA ARG A 178 -12.13 9.39 15.52
C ARG A 178 -12.50 7.93 15.39
N GLU A 179 -11.70 7.07 16.01
CA GLU A 179 -12.08 5.70 16.28
C GLU A 179 -13.51 5.75 16.82
N THR A 180 -14.47 5.37 15.98
CA THR A 180 -15.76 4.93 16.44
C THR A 180 -15.46 3.62 17.15
N THR A 181 -15.02 3.71 18.41
CA THR A 181 -15.09 2.60 19.32
C THR A 181 -16.57 2.25 19.39
N ASP A 182 -16.91 1.20 18.67
CA ASP A 182 -18.18 0.50 18.75
C ASP A 182 -18.52 0.30 20.24
N ASP A 183 -19.57 0.97 20.69
CA ASP A 183 -20.08 0.92 22.07
C ASP A 183 -20.55 -0.51 22.45
N GLY A 184 -20.55 -1.45 21.50
CA GLY A 184 -20.78 -2.88 21.72
C GLY A 184 -19.63 -3.62 22.42
N GLU A 185 -18.36 -3.27 22.16
CA GLU A 185 -17.21 -4.05 22.69
C GLU A 185 -16.88 -3.73 24.15
N ARG A 186 -17.17 -2.52 24.62
CA ARG A 186 -16.90 -2.12 26.02
C ARG A 186 -17.71 -2.90 27.05
N ARG A 187 -18.85 -3.50 26.68
CA ARG A 187 -19.68 -4.27 27.62
C ARG A 187 -19.17 -5.70 27.87
N ARG A 188 -18.36 -6.27 26.98
CA ARG A 188 -17.82 -7.63 27.18
C ARG A 188 -16.56 -7.68 28.05
N LEU A 189 -15.82 -6.58 28.16
CA LEU A 189 -14.59 -6.52 28.96
C LEU A 189 -14.79 -6.23 30.46
N LYS A 190 -15.99 -5.81 30.89
CA LYS A 190 -16.30 -5.64 32.33
C LYS A 190 -16.86 -6.87 33.02
N ARG A 191 -17.31 -7.90 32.29
CA ARG A 191 -17.83 -9.14 32.90
C ARG A 191 -16.77 -10.19 33.23
N LYS A 192 -15.53 -10.07 32.74
CA LYS A 192 -14.44 -11.00 33.04
C LYS A 192 -13.56 -10.63 34.26
N ARG A 193 -13.95 -9.64 35.06
CA ARG A 193 -13.22 -9.28 36.31
C ARG A 193 -13.96 -9.65 37.60
N HIS A 194 -15.13 -10.28 37.49
CA HIS A 194 -15.86 -10.85 38.61
C HIS A 194 -16.40 -12.23 38.21
N GLU A 195 -15.47 -13.17 38.02
CA GLU A 195 -15.63 -14.58 38.37
C GLU A 195 -14.41 -14.97 39.19
#